data_AF-A0A3Q9FYA4-F1
#
_entry.id   AF-A0A3Q9FYA4-F1
#
_cell.length_a   1.000
_cell.length_b   1.000
_cell.length_c   1.000
_cell.angle_alpha   90.00
_cell.angle_beta   90.00
_cell.angle_gamma   90.00
#
_symmetry.space_group_name_H-M   'P 1'
#
loop_
_entity.id
_entity.type
_entity.pdbx_description
1 polymer ?
#
loop_
_entity_poly.entity_id
_entity_poly.type
_entity_poly.pdbx_seq_one_letter_code
_entity_poly.pdbx_strand_id
1 'polypeptide(L)'
;MTATSLKAGQAKPTRTPLGVKGLNAKVIYDDGRYLSGASVTFATLDGTTLCTARTGLLGTATCDAEGVSVTAADQLLRGYTATYSGISTLVGSTGRGAVVVVS
;
A
#
# COMPACT_ATOMS: atom_id res chain seq x y z
N MET A 1 14.79 11.44 -16.76
CA MET A 1 14.53 10.54 -15.63
C MET A 1 13.16 10.91 -15.10
N THR A 2 12.18 10.03 -15.18
CA THR A 2 10.81 10.28 -14.73
C THR A 2 10.67 9.73 -13.31
N ALA A 3 10.36 10.60 -12.36
CA ALA A 3 9.95 10.21 -11.03
C ALA A 3 8.49 9.69 -11.05
N THR A 4 8.12 8.99 -9.99
CA THR A 4 6.77 8.48 -9.78
C THR A 4 6.28 8.97 -8.43
N SER A 5 4.99 9.27 -8.31
CA SER A 5 4.34 9.67 -7.06
C SER A 5 3.32 8.62 -6.63
N LEU A 6 3.33 8.27 -5.35
CA LEU A 6 2.47 7.25 -4.75
C LEU A 6 1.63 7.86 -3.62
N LYS A 7 0.30 7.74 -3.72
CA LYS A 7 -0.62 8.13 -2.65
C LYS A 7 -1.36 6.92 -2.11
N ALA A 8 -1.17 6.63 -0.82
CA ALA A 8 -1.88 5.56 -0.12
C ALA A 8 -3.25 6.03 0.41
N GLY A 9 -4.23 5.13 0.45
CA GLY A 9 -5.60 5.39 0.92
C GLY A 9 -5.87 4.91 2.35
N GLN A 10 -7.15 4.67 2.68
CA GLN A 10 -7.59 4.23 4.00
C GLN A 10 -7.95 2.74 4.03
N ALA A 11 -7.55 2.00 5.07
CA ALA A 11 -7.88 0.59 5.27
C ALA A 11 -8.69 0.35 6.56
N LYS A 12 -9.39 -0.79 6.70
CA LYS A 12 -10.21 -1.15 7.88
C LYS A 12 -9.68 -2.40 8.58
N PRO A 13 -9.63 -2.46 9.93
CA PRO A 13 -9.23 -3.67 10.65
C PRO A 13 -10.34 -4.74 10.68
N THR A 14 -9.96 -6.01 10.68
CA THR A 14 -10.85 -7.16 10.95
C THR A 14 -10.46 -7.86 12.24
N ARG A 15 -11.45 -8.31 13.04
CA ARG A 15 -11.22 -8.84 14.41
C ARG A 15 -10.81 -10.31 14.48
N THR A 16 -11.16 -11.14 13.50
CA THR A 16 -10.79 -12.57 13.53
C THR A 16 -10.87 -13.22 12.14
N PRO A 17 -9.74 -13.73 11.59
CA PRO A 17 -8.38 -13.46 12.03
C PRO A 17 -8.08 -11.94 11.99
N LEU A 18 -7.18 -11.51 12.88
CA LEU A 18 -6.65 -10.14 12.86
C LEU A 18 -6.12 -9.85 11.46
N GLY A 19 -6.59 -8.77 10.87
CA GLY A 19 -6.31 -8.46 9.48
C GLY A 19 -6.64 -7.02 9.17
N VAL A 20 -6.27 -6.60 7.97
CA VAL A 20 -6.65 -5.31 7.43
C VAL A 20 -7.18 -5.51 6.02
N LYS A 21 -8.32 -4.90 5.73
CA LYS A 21 -8.95 -4.94 4.42
C LYS A 21 -8.93 -3.57 3.76
N GLY A 22 -8.82 -3.58 2.44
CA GLY A 22 -8.83 -2.39 1.62
C GLY A 22 -7.53 -1.59 1.66
N LEU A 23 -6.37 -2.23 1.83
CA LEU A 23 -5.11 -1.53 1.57
C LEU A 23 -5.11 -1.12 0.10
N ASN A 24 -4.84 0.14 -0.17
CA ASN A 24 -4.84 0.64 -1.53
C ASN A 24 -3.81 1.75 -1.74
N ALA A 25 -3.20 1.75 -2.91
CA ALA A 25 -2.28 2.81 -3.31
C ALA A 25 -2.41 3.08 -4.80
N LYS A 26 -2.22 4.35 -5.19
CA LYS A 26 -2.24 4.78 -6.58
C LYS A 26 -0.86 5.25 -7.01
N VAL A 27 -0.31 4.63 -8.06
CA VAL A 27 0.97 5.00 -8.67
C VAL A 27 0.72 5.83 -9.92
N ILE A 28 1.37 6.99 -9.99
CA ILE A 28 1.22 7.95 -11.09
C ILE A 28 2.62 8.34 -11.57
N TYR A 29 2.79 8.46 -12.88
CA TYR A 29 3.96 9.12 -13.47
C TYR A 29 3.95 10.62 -13.12
N ASP A 30 5.11 11.29 -13.15
CA ASP A 30 5.18 12.74 -12.93
C ASP A 30 4.31 13.56 -13.89
N ASP A 31 4.08 13.06 -15.11
CA ASP A 31 3.22 13.70 -16.11
C ASP A 31 1.71 13.47 -15.87
N GLY A 32 1.35 12.83 -14.76
CA GLY A 32 -0.03 12.58 -14.34
C GLY A 32 -0.66 11.32 -14.93
N ARG A 33 0.03 10.56 -15.79
CA ARG A 33 -0.48 9.29 -16.32
C ARG A 33 -0.48 8.20 -15.26
N TYR A 34 -1.37 7.22 -15.40
CA TYR A 34 -1.43 6.07 -14.50
C TYR A 34 -0.40 5.01 -14.88
N LEU A 35 0.35 4.52 -13.90
CA LEU A 35 1.29 3.43 -14.09
C LEU A 35 0.59 2.10 -13.79
N SER A 36 0.25 1.33 -14.84
CA SER A 36 -0.30 -0.02 -14.73
C SER A 36 0.80 -1.08 -14.63
N GLY A 37 0.49 -2.22 -14.00
CA GLY A 37 1.41 -3.35 -13.84
C GLY A 37 2.54 -3.17 -12.82
N ALA A 38 2.62 -2.02 -12.15
CA ALA A 38 3.62 -1.75 -11.13
C ALA A 38 3.37 -2.61 -9.88
N SER A 39 4.44 -3.23 -9.36
CA SER A 39 4.39 -4.00 -8.11
C SER A 39 4.47 -3.06 -6.92
N VAL A 40 3.47 -3.09 -6.05
CA VAL A 40 3.39 -2.28 -4.84
C VAL A 40 3.36 -3.20 -3.62
N THR A 41 4.32 -3.01 -2.73
CA THR A 41 4.40 -3.72 -1.45
C THR A 41 3.78 -2.87 -0.36
N PHE A 42 2.83 -3.46 0.38
CA PHE A 42 2.19 -2.86 1.54
C PHE A 42 2.82 -3.43 2.80
N ALA A 43 3.21 -2.56 3.71
CA ALA A 43 3.88 -2.94 4.96
C ALA A 43 3.42 -2.04 6.11
N THR A 44 3.54 -2.54 7.34
CA THR A 44 3.45 -1.71 8.55
C THR A 44 4.56 -0.64 8.57
N LEU A 45 4.44 0.35 9.46
CA LEU A 45 5.41 1.44 9.56
C LEU A 45 6.83 0.99 9.98
N ASP A 46 6.95 -0.17 10.63
CA ASP A 46 8.23 -0.78 11.01
C ASP A 46 8.82 -1.70 9.93
N GLY A 47 8.13 -1.85 8.78
CA GLY A 47 8.62 -2.61 7.63
C GLY A 47 8.13 -4.06 7.53
N THR A 48 7.22 -4.51 8.41
CA THR A 48 6.62 -5.84 8.27
C THR A 48 5.71 -5.89 7.04
N THR A 49 6.07 -6.72 6.06
CA THR A 49 5.27 -6.90 4.83
C THR A 49 3.91 -7.51 5.15
N LEU A 50 2.85 -6.87 4.67
CA LEU A 50 1.47 -7.33 4.82
C LEU A 50 1.02 -8.08 3.56
N CYS A 51 1.19 -7.45 2.39
CA CYS A 51 0.85 -8.03 1.10
C CYS A 51 1.55 -7.28 -0.03
N THR A 52 1.57 -7.88 -1.22
CA THR A 52 2.05 -7.23 -2.45
C THR A 52 0.97 -7.35 -3.52
N ALA A 53 0.70 -6.27 -4.24
CA ALA A 53 -0.28 -6.22 -5.31
C ALA A 53 0.28 -5.48 -6.53
N ARG A 54 -0.33 -5.73 -7.70
CA ARG A 54 0.01 -4.99 -8.93
C ARG A 54 -1.05 -3.93 -9.22
N THR A 55 -0.61 -2.80 -9.78
CA THR A 55 -1.54 -1.76 -10.22
C THR A 55 -2.36 -2.20 -11.44
N GLY A 56 -3.67 -1.93 -11.41
CA GLY A 56 -4.55 -2.10 -12.56
C GLY A 56 -4.43 -0.94 -13.57
N LEU A 57 -5.36 -0.90 -14.55
CA LEU A 57 -5.38 0.12 -15.60
C LEU A 57 -5.52 1.57 -15.09
N LEU A 58 -6.09 1.74 -13.88
CA LEU A 58 -6.23 3.05 -13.23
C LEU A 58 -5.03 3.42 -12.34
N GLY A 59 -3.94 2.63 -12.37
CA GLY A 59 -2.76 2.83 -11.54
C GLY A 59 -2.96 2.47 -10.06
N THR A 60 -4.08 1.85 -9.71
CA THR A 60 -4.41 1.46 -8.33
C THR A 60 -4.02 0.02 -8.06
N ALA A 61 -3.26 -0.21 -7.00
CA ALA A 61 -3.01 -1.52 -6.41
C ALA A 61 -3.84 -1.66 -5.13
N THR A 62 -4.46 -2.83 -4.93
CA THR A 62 -5.26 -3.14 -3.74
C THR A 62 -4.93 -4.52 -3.22
N CYS A 63 -4.83 -4.69 -1.90
CA CYS A 63 -4.80 -6.01 -1.28
C CYS A 63 -5.46 -6.02 0.11
N ASP A 64 -5.83 -7.22 0.53
CA ASP A 64 -6.23 -7.52 1.90
C ASP A 64 -5.11 -8.36 2.54
N ALA A 65 -4.88 -8.16 3.83
CA ALA A 65 -3.95 -8.95 4.62
C ALA A 65 -4.70 -9.59 5.79
N GLU A 66 -4.73 -10.92 5.83
CA GLU A 66 -5.33 -11.71 6.90
C GLU A 66 -4.24 -12.44 7.70
N GLY A 67 -4.51 -12.79 8.97
CA GLY A 67 -3.53 -13.49 9.81
C GLY A 67 -2.36 -12.62 10.27
N VAL A 68 -2.60 -11.31 10.38
CA VAL A 68 -1.60 -10.33 10.81
C VAL A 68 -1.33 -10.52 12.30
N SER A 69 -0.05 -10.50 12.71
CA SER A 69 0.34 -10.64 14.11
C SER A 69 -0.26 -9.50 14.96
N VAL A 70 -0.44 -9.75 16.26
CA VAL A 70 -0.95 -8.72 17.21
C VAL A 70 -0.07 -7.46 17.18
N THR A 71 1.25 -7.62 17.08
CA THR A 71 2.20 -6.51 16.94
C THR A 71 1.98 -5.70 15.66
N ALA A 72 1.72 -6.36 14.54
CA ALA A 72 1.42 -5.68 13.29
C ALA A 72 0.03 -5.02 13.31
N ALA A 73 -0.93 -5.55 14.08
CA ALA A 73 -2.23 -4.91 14.30
C ALA A 73 -2.14 -3.57 15.06
N ASP A 74 -1.31 -3.48 16.11
CA ASP A 74 -1.06 -2.21 16.80
C ASP A 74 -0.36 -1.19 15.90
N GLN A 75 0.58 -1.64 15.06
CA GLN A 75 1.21 -0.77 14.07
C GLN A 75 0.24 -0.31 12.99
N LEU A 76 -0.70 -1.17 12.58
CA LEU A 76 -1.74 -0.80 11.62
C LEU A 76 -2.60 0.34 12.14
N LEU A 77 -2.90 0.43 13.44
CA LEU A 77 -3.59 1.60 14.01
C LEU A 77 -2.84 2.93 13.80
N ARG A 78 -1.51 2.87 13.60
CA ARG A 78 -0.67 4.04 13.29
C ARG A 78 -0.59 4.33 11.79
N GLY A 79 -1.05 3.40 10.95
CA GLY A 79 -1.01 3.48 9.50
C GLY A 79 -0.17 2.39 8.84
N TYR A 80 0.05 2.54 7.54
CA TYR A 80 0.86 1.63 6.73
C TYR A 80 1.67 2.40 5.69
N THR A 81 2.64 1.72 5.09
CA THR A 81 3.37 2.18 3.92
C THR A 81 2.98 1.36 2.70
N ALA A 82 2.90 2.02 1.56
CA ALA A 82 2.91 1.38 0.26
C ALA A 82 4.19 1.81 -0.45
N THR A 83 4.89 0.87 -1.07
CA THR A 83 6.17 1.13 -1.75
C THR A 83 6.15 0.53 -3.14
N TYR A 84 6.41 1.37 -4.12
CA TYR A 84 6.80 0.96 -5.47
C TYR A 84 8.34 1.00 -5.53
N SER A 85 9.00 -0.13 -5.79
CA SER A 85 10.47 -0.22 -5.79
C SER A 85 11.14 0.49 -6.97
N GLY A 86 10.37 0.88 -7.98
CA GLY A 86 10.92 1.33 -9.25
C GLY A 86 11.30 0.16 -10.15
N ILE A 87 11.65 0.51 -11.39
CA ILE A 87 12.28 -0.36 -12.40
C ILE A 87 13.43 0.41 -13.05
N SER A 88 14.19 -0.22 -13.95
CA SER A 88 15.36 0.41 -14.60
C SER A 88 15.13 1.81 -15.19
N THR A 89 13.90 2.11 -15.61
CA THR A 89 13.53 3.40 -16.22
C THR A 89 12.69 4.32 -15.32
N LEU A 90 12.22 3.84 -14.16
CA LEU A 90 11.32 4.57 -13.26
C LEU A 90 11.83 4.51 -11.83
N VAL A 91 11.95 5.67 -11.19
CA VAL A 91 12.38 5.76 -9.80
C VAL A 91 11.26 5.27 -8.88
N GLY A 92 11.63 4.48 -7.87
CA GLY A 92 10.71 4.02 -6.84
C GLY A 92 10.19 5.16 -5.96
N SER A 93 9.07 4.91 -5.29
CA SER A 93 8.43 5.87 -4.39
C SER A 93 7.66 5.16 -3.27
N THR A 94 7.53 5.85 -2.13
CA THR A 94 6.83 5.34 -0.95
C THR A 94 5.79 6.35 -0.49
N GLY A 95 4.59 5.88 -0.17
CA GLY A 95 3.48 6.67 0.36
C GLY A 95 2.99 6.09 1.69
N ARG A 96 2.48 6.94 2.58
CA ARG A 96 1.88 6.55 3.86
C ARG A 96 0.37 6.63 3.80
N GLY A 97 -0.31 5.58 4.26
CA GLY A 97 -1.76 5.49 4.35
C GLY A 97 -2.21 5.32 5.79
N ALA A 98 -3.45 5.72 6.08
CA ALA A 98 -4.05 5.56 7.40
C ALA A 98 -4.89 4.28 7.44
N VAL A 99 -5.00 3.66 8.61
CA VAL A 99 -6.02 2.63 8.85
C VAL A 99 -7.08 3.27 9.72
N VAL A 100 -8.33 3.25 9.26
CA VAL A 100 -9.46 3.81 9.98
C VAL A 100 -10.32 2.66 10.49
N VAL A 101 -10.41 2.58 11.81
CA VAL A 101 -11.29 1.64 12.51
C VAL A 101 -12.70 2.20 12.41
N VAL A 102 -13.55 1.55 11.62
CA VAL A 102 -14.98 1.89 11.60
C VAL A 102 -15.65 0.95 12.61
N SER A 103 -15.99 1.51 13.76
CA SER A 103 -16.77 0.86 14.83
C SER A 103 -18.23 0.71 14.44
#